data_AF-A0A7X6ULT2-F1
#
_entry.id   AF-A0A7X6ULT2-F1
#
_cell.length_a   1.000
_cell.length_b   1.000
_cell.length_c   1.000
_cell.angle_alpha   90.00
_cell.angle_beta   90.00
_cell.angle_gamma   90.00
#
_symmetry.space_group_name_H-M   'P 1'
#
loop_
_entity.id
_entity.type
_entity.pdbx_description
1 polymer ?
#
loop_
_entity_poly.entity_id
_entity_poly.type
_entity_poly.pdbx_seq_one_letter_code
_entity_poly.pdbx_strand_id
1 'polypeptide(L)' 'IMEATNKVRMHDPEFKRFYDLKYSQTPKTPHKRALALTARKFVRLVYALLHSNRLYTPPKGA' A
#
# COMPACT_ATOMS: atom_id res chain seq x y z
N ILE A 1 5.39 -5.05 9.64
CA ILE A 1 5.00 -4.13 8.51
C ILE A 1 4.68 -4.88 7.21
N MET A 2 5.50 -5.85 6.78
CA MET A 2 5.25 -6.58 5.53
C MET A 2 3.92 -7.34 5.53
N GLU A 3 3.59 -8.04 6.62
CA GLU A 3 2.31 -8.74 6.77
C GLU A 3 1.11 -7.79 6.76
N ALA A 4 1.22 -6.66 7.49
CA ALA A 4 0.20 -5.62 7.49
C ALA A 4 -0.02 -5.05 6.08
N THR A 5 1.06 -4.77 5.35
CA THR A 5 0.98 -4.31 3.95
C THR A 5 0.32 -5.36 3.06
N ASN A 6 0.62 -6.65 3.26
CA ASN A 6 0.01 -7.73 2.52
C ASN A 6 -1.50 -7.85 2.79
N LYS A 7 -1.94 -7.60 4.02
CA LYS A 7 -3.38 -7.52 4.34
C LYS A 7 -4.02 -6.27 3.73
N VAL A 8 -3.38 -5.11 3.85
CA VAL A 8 -3.90 -3.84 3.32
C VAL A 8 -4.07 -3.91 1.80
N ARG A 9 -3.11 -4.43 1.03
CA ARG A 9 -3.28 -4.58 -0.43
C ARG A 9 -4.42 -5.51 -0.84
N MET A 10 -4.91 -6.37 0.06
CA MET A 10 -6.03 -7.30 -0.21
C MET A 10 -7.39 -6.64 0.03
N HIS A 11 -7.45 -5.66 0.92
CA HIS A 11 -8.72 -5.08 1.40
C HIS A 11 -8.89 -3.63 0.94
N ASP A 12 -7.80 -2.96 0.59
CA ASP A 12 -7.81 -1.59 0.11
C ASP A 12 -7.51 -1.54 -1.40
N PRO A 13 -8.45 -1.07 -2.23
CA PRO A 13 -8.31 -1.05 -3.68
C PRO A 13 -7.19 -0.11 -4.15
N GLU A 14 -6.88 0.96 -3.41
CA GLU A 14 -5.84 1.91 -3.76
C GLU A 14 -4.46 1.27 -3.60
N PHE A 15 -4.28 0.50 -2.52
CA PHE A 15 -3.06 -0.27 -2.29
C PHE A 15 -2.96 -1.46 -3.24
N LYS A 16 -4.06 -2.14 -3.56
CA LYS A 16 -4.09 -3.20 -4.57
C LYS A 16 -3.64 -2.68 -5.94
N ARG A 17 -4.24 -1.60 -6.43
CA ARG A 17 -3.90 -0.97 -7.71
C ARG A 17 -2.44 -0.54 -7.76
N PHE A 18 -1.95 0.05 -6.67
CA PHE A 18 -0.54 0.46 -6.59
C PHE A 18 0.40 -0.75 -6.62
N TYR A 19 0.07 -1.81 -5.89
CA TYR A 19 0.84 -3.05 -5.89
C TYR A 19 0.91 -3.66 -7.30
N ASP A 20 -0.23 -3.82 -7.96
CA ASP A 20 -0.33 -4.42 -9.30
C ASP A 20 0.49 -3.61 -10.34
N LEU A 21 0.40 -2.27 -10.27
CA LEU A 21 1.25 -1.39 -11.07
C LEU A 21 2.73 -1.63 -10.80
N LYS A 22 3.18 -1.71 -9.54
CA LYS A 22 4.61 -1.93 -9.23
C LYS A 22 5.09 -3.33 -9.54
N TYR A 23 4.20 -4.31 -9.52
CA TYR A 23 4.49 -5.70 -9.87
C TYR A 23 4.81 -5.82 -11.36
N SER A 24 4.01 -5.21 -12.23
CA SER A 24 4.20 -5.26 -13.69
C SER A 24 5.47 -4.54 -14.20
N GLN A 25 6.07 -3.67 -13.38
CA GLN A 25 7.19 -2.82 -13.81
C GLN A 25 8.55 -3.51 -13.89
N THR A 26 8.73 -4.70 -13.30
CA THR A 26 10.02 -5.40 -13.34
C THR A 26 9.81 -6.90 -13.55
N PRO A 27 10.57 -7.55 -14.46
CA PRO A 27 10.57 -8.99 -14.56
C PRO A 27 11.44 -9.64 -13.44
N LYS A 28 12.42 -8.90 -12.91
CA LYS A 28 13.32 -9.40 -11.85
C LYS A 28 12.76 -9.02 -10.48
N THR A 29 12.45 -10.05 -9.68
CA THR A 29 11.91 -9.97 -8.30
C THR A 29 10.67 -9.06 -8.11
N PRO A 30 9.63 -9.17 -8.97
CA PRO A 30 8.46 -8.28 -8.97
C PRO A 30 7.74 -8.23 -7.62
N HIS A 31 7.51 -9.39 -7.01
CA HIS A 31 6.76 -9.48 -5.75
C HIS A 31 7.43 -8.71 -4.61
N LYS A 32 8.72 -8.98 -4.36
CA LYS A 32 9.48 -8.36 -3.25
C LYS A 32 9.56 -6.84 -3.44
N ARG A 33 9.84 -6.37 -4.67
CA ARG A 33 9.89 -4.94 -5.00
C ARG A 33 8.53 -4.27 -4.83
N ALA A 34 7.48 -4.84 -5.42
CA ALA A 34 6.14 -4.27 -5.33
C ALA A 34 5.64 -4.18 -3.89
N LEU A 35 5.88 -5.23 -3.09
CA LEU A 35 5.50 -5.25 -1.68
C LEU A 35 6.26 -4.20 -0.88
N ALA A 36 7.58 -4.06 -1.08
CA ALA A 36 8.39 -3.04 -0.39
C ALA A 36 7.94 -1.61 -0.73
N LEU A 37 7.65 -1.32 -2.00
CA LEU A 37 7.15 -0.01 -2.42
C LEU A 37 5.75 0.27 -1.86
N THR A 38 4.89 -0.75 -1.81
CA THR A 38 3.55 -0.65 -1.22
C THR A 38 3.63 -0.40 0.29
N ALA A 39 4.56 -1.06 0.98
CA ALA A 39 4.81 -0.84 2.40
C ALA A 39 5.27 0.59 2.68
N ARG A 40 6.17 1.14 1.84
CA ARG A 40 6.61 2.54 1.94
C ARG A 40 5.46 3.52 1.77
N LYS A 41 4.55 3.27 0.82
CA LYS A 41 3.32 4.06 0.65
C LYS A 41 2.42 3.98 1.89
N PHE A 42 2.27 2.78 2.46
CA PHE A 42 1.44 2.54 3.64
C PHE A 42 1.97 3.26 4.89
N VAL A 43 3.28 3.17 5.14
CA VAL A 43 3.91 3.86 6.28
C VAL A 43 3.71 5.38 6.18
N ARG A 44 3.82 5.96 4.98
CA ARG A 44 3.56 7.39 4.76
C ARG A 44 2.13 7.79 5.11
N LEU A 45 1.16 6.95 4.75
CA LEU A 45 -0.25 7.17 5.10
C LEU A 45 -0.44 7.13 6.63
N VAL A 46 0.04 6.06 7.28
CA VAL A 46 -0.07 5.93 8.75
C VAL A 46 0.58 7.13 9.45
N TYR A 47 1.78 7.52 9.02
CA TYR A 47 2.47 8.68 9.56
C TYR A 47 1.64 9.97 9.40
N ALA A 48 1.09 10.24 8.21
CA ALA A 48 0.27 11.42 7.97
C ALA A 48 -1.01 11.45 8.83
N LEU A 49 -1.65 10.29 9.01
CA LEU A 49 -2.85 10.16 9.85
C LEU A 49 -2.54 10.41 11.33
N LEU A 50 -1.46 9.81 11.84
CA LEU A 50 -1.02 10.04 13.22
C LEU A 50 -0.58 11.48 13.44
N HIS A 51 0.17 12.05 12.51
CA HIS A 51 0.63 13.45 12.59
C HIS A 51 -0.53 14.45 12.58
N SER A 52 -1.60 14.17 11.83
CA SER A 52 -2.79 15.03 11.76
C SER A 52 -3.88 14.65 12.77
N ASN A 53 -3.67 13.61 13.58
CA ASN A 53 -4.65 13.01 14.49
C ASN A 53 -6.01 12.71 13.81
N ARG A 54 -5.96 12.17 12.59
CA ARG A 54 -7.14 11.85 11.78
C ARG A 54 -7.32 10.36 11.62
N LEU A 55 -8.58 9.92 11.59
CA LEU A 55 -8.93 8.55 11.25
C LEU A 55 -8.80 8.32 9.73
N TYR A 56 -8.39 7.11 9.35
CA TYR A 56 -8.35 6.73 7.96
C TYR A 56 -9.77 6.72 7.37
N THR A 57 -9.97 7.45 6.28
CA THR A 57 -11.21 7.40 5.50
C THR A 57 -10.85 6.93 4.09
N PRO A 58 -11.19 5.69 3.71
CA PRO A 58 -10.90 5.20 2.37
C PRO A 58 -11.66 6.04 1.33
N PRO A 59 -11.09 6.26 0.13
CA PRO A 59 -11.76 6.99 -0.92
C PRO A 59 -13.10 6.32 -1.28
N LYS A 60 -14.19 7.10 -1.29
CA LYS A 60 -15.52 6.60 -1.69
C LYS A 60 -15.49 6.17 -3.15
N GLY A 61 -15.50 4.87 -3.40
CA GLY A 61 -15.50 4.29 -4.75
C GLY A 61 -14.62 3.05 -4.90
N ALA A 62 -14.85 2.06 -4.04
CA ALA A 62 -14.36 0.69 -4.20
C ALA A 62 -15.53 -0.19 -4.64
#